data_AF-M2AMJ1-F1
#
_entry.id   AF-M2AMJ1-F1
#
_cell.length_a   1.000
_cell.length_b   1.000
_cell.length_c   1.000
_cell.angle_alpha   90.00
_cell.angle_beta   90.00
_cell.angle_gamma   90.00
#
_symmetry.space_group_name_H-M   'P 1'
#
loop_
_entity.id
_entity.type
_entity.pdbx_description
1 polymer ?
#
loop_
_entity_poly.entity_id
_entity_poly.type
_entity_poly.pdbx_seq_one_letter_code
_entity_poly.pdbx_strand_id
1 'polypeptide(L)'
;MTKSDEEASTDEEVKEEAKPITFGELTSAYSLTTDPDESVYEDYMRAAAQNGIPTAFIVGKDGYVEWIGHPMSMDEPLEAVVNDEWDRGPAKEEFERKQKVDLALREILLAYRTKHHETTLRLLQEHADLFQGTRYETALKSIWFPTALATQQNEIALELIEEKIESNPDDVVAINRWAWEVYEAIESGWDNSDEILMTTTNALESALASEENESDEALWPAYDTVAHLKALAKDKDAAIEWQRRAIETAPDGEKDNLKAYLRELTGEASDADDELNAADEETNED
;
A
#
# COMPACT_ATOMS: atom_id res chain seq x y z
N MET A 1 -33.00 -58.90 34.37
CA MET A 1 -32.76 -58.51 32.97
C MET A 1 -31.76 -57.38 33.00
N THR A 2 -30.50 -57.77 32.87
CA THR A 2 -29.30 -56.97 33.05
C THR A 2 -28.98 -56.17 31.80
N LYS A 3 -28.45 -54.98 32.03
CA LYS A 3 -28.00 -53.96 31.07
C LYS A 3 -27.14 -54.55 29.95
N SER A 4 -27.41 -54.08 28.73
CA SER A 4 -26.50 -54.17 27.59
C SER A 4 -25.52 -53.01 27.70
N ASP A 5 -24.28 -53.30 28.05
CA ASP A 5 -23.19 -52.34 27.97
C ASP A 5 -22.74 -52.24 26.52
N GLU A 6 -22.74 -51.01 26.04
CA GLU A 6 -22.32 -50.54 24.72
C GLU A 6 -20.78 -50.47 24.74
N GLU A 7 -20.11 -51.36 24.01
CA GLU A 7 -18.65 -51.33 23.88
C GLU A 7 -18.24 -50.09 23.07
N ALA A 8 -17.76 -49.07 23.77
CA ALA A 8 -17.08 -47.92 23.19
C ALA A 8 -15.76 -48.38 22.56
N SER A 9 -15.70 -48.33 21.22
CA SER A 9 -14.47 -48.48 20.45
C SER A 9 -13.55 -47.30 20.73
N THR A 10 -12.58 -47.49 21.63
CA THR A 10 -11.45 -46.59 21.79
C THR A 10 -10.43 -46.91 20.69
N ASP A 11 -10.46 -46.16 19.60
CA ASP A 11 -9.33 -46.09 18.67
C ASP A 11 -8.20 -45.32 19.37
N GLU A 12 -7.36 -46.05 20.10
CA GLU A 12 -6.04 -45.56 20.48
C GLU A 12 -5.19 -45.49 19.20
N GLU A 13 -5.04 -44.29 18.64
CA GLU A 13 -3.94 -44.00 17.72
C GLU A 13 -2.61 -44.28 18.45
N VAL A 14 -2.08 -45.48 18.23
CA VAL A 14 -0.72 -45.82 18.58
C VAL A 14 0.19 -44.93 17.73
N LYS A 15 0.62 -43.79 18.29
CA LYS A 15 1.77 -43.06 17.77
C LYS A 15 2.97 -43.98 17.89
N GLU A 16 3.29 -44.65 16.81
CA GLU A 16 4.50 -45.44 16.66
C GLU A 16 5.69 -44.53 17.01
N GLU A 17 6.38 -44.79 18.13
CA GLU A 17 7.56 -44.04 18.51
C GLU A 17 8.61 -44.22 17.41
N ALA A 18 8.86 -43.16 16.65
CA ALA A 18 9.85 -43.17 15.58
C ALA A 18 11.19 -43.64 16.15
N LYS A 19 11.73 -44.76 15.60
CA LYS A 19 13.01 -45.31 16.04
C LYS A 19 14.08 -44.20 15.97
N PRO A 20 14.90 -44.02 17.01
CA PRO A 20 15.94 -43.01 16.99
C PRO A 20 16.96 -43.37 15.89
N ILE A 21 17.05 -42.50 14.89
CA ILE A 21 18.07 -42.56 13.81
C ILE A 21 19.19 -41.59 14.12
N THR A 22 20.41 -41.95 13.75
CA THR A 22 21.55 -41.03 13.86
C THR A 22 21.52 -39.99 12.74
N PHE A 23 22.17 -38.83 12.93
CA PHE A 23 22.32 -37.84 11.86
C PHE A 23 22.99 -38.43 10.62
N GLY A 24 23.95 -39.35 10.79
CA GLY A 24 24.63 -40.00 9.66
C GLY A 24 23.70 -40.92 8.86
N GLU A 25 22.76 -41.60 9.51
CA GLU A 25 21.73 -42.38 8.81
C GLU A 25 20.73 -41.44 8.10
N LEU A 26 20.32 -40.36 8.77
CA LEU A 26 19.41 -39.35 8.21
C LEU A 26 19.98 -38.65 6.97
N THR A 27 21.28 -38.34 6.98
CA THR A 27 21.96 -37.63 5.89
C THR A 27 22.66 -38.60 4.94
N SER A 28 22.41 -39.90 5.00
CA SER A 28 23.14 -40.88 4.17
C SER A 28 22.98 -40.66 2.65
N ALA A 29 21.94 -39.95 2.23
CA ALA A 29 21.67 -39.60 0.84
C ALA A 29 22.39 -38.33 0.35
N TYR A 30 22.98 -37.52 1.23
CA TYR A 30 23.63 -36.26 0.86
C TYR A 30 24.80 -35.90 1.78
N SER A 31 25.83 -35.25 1.25
CA SER A 31 26.94 -34.80 2.07
C SER A 31 26.53 -33.58 2.92
N LEU A 32 26.43 -33.77 4.23
CA LEU A 32 26.26 -32.67 5.17
C LEU A 32 27.65 -32.15 5.60
N THR A 33 27.88 -30.85 5.43
CA THR A 33 29.14 -30.19 5.80
C THR A 33 28.86 -28.89 6.54
N THR A 34 29.88 -28.34 7.18
CA THR A 34 29.85 -26.98 7.75
C THR A 34 30.92 -26.15 7.07
N ASP A 35 30.74 -24.84 7.00
CA ASP A 35 31.65 -23.87 6.37
C ASP A 35 32.21 -22.89 7.43
N PRO A 36 33.14 -23.29 8.31
CA PRO A 36 33.59 -22.45 9.42
C PRO A 36 34.45 -21.26 8.99
N ASP A 37 35.04 -21.30 7.80
CA ASP A 37 35.87 -20.23 7.24
C ASP A 37 35.13 -19.34 6.23
N GLU A 38 33.82 -19.55 6.05
CA GLU A 38 32.93 -18.83 5.13
C GLU A 38 33.33 -18.92 3.64
N SER A 39 34.25 -19.81 3.27
CA SER A 39 34.75 -19.90 1.89
C SER A 39 33.64 -20.27 0.90
N VAL A 40 32.75 -21.20 1.27
CA VAL A 40 31.60 -21.58 0.45
C VAL A 40 30.57 -20.45 0.39
N TYR A 41 30.35 -19.76 1.52
CA TYR A 41 29.48 -18.59 1.56
C TYR A 41 29.96 -17.47 0.62
N GLU A 42 31.26 -17.19 0.57
CA GLU A 42 31.83 -16.19 -0.33
C GLU A 42 31.69 -16.60 -1.80
N ASP A 43 32.06 -17.84 -2.13
CA ASP A 43 32.10 -18.33 -3.52
C ASP A 43 30.71 -18.55 -4.13
N TYR A 44 29.68 -18.83 -3.32
CA TYR A 44 28.32 -19.10 -3.79
C TYR A 44 27.35 -17.99 -3.42
N MET A 45 27.11 -17.78 -2.12
CA MET A 45 26.05 -16.89 -1.66
C MET A 45 26.37 -15.43 -2.02
N ARG A 46 27.56 -14.95 -1.63
CA ARG A 46 27.96 -13.56 -1.90
C ARG A 46 28.15 -13.32 -3.40
N ALA A 47 28.80 -14.23 -4.11
CA ALA A 47 29.00 -14.14 -5.56
C ALA A 47 27.67 -14.07 -6.34
N ALA A 48 26.64 -14.81 -5.89
CA ALA A 48 25.31 -14.79 -6.49
C ALA A 48 24.37 -13.74 -5.88
N ALA A 49 24.87 -12.80 -5.08
CA ALA A 49 24.08 -11.78 -4.37
C ALA A 49 22.91 -12.36 -3.53
N GLN A 50 23.07 -13.58 -3.01
CA GLN A 50 22.09 -14.24 -2.15
C GLN A 50 22.32 -13.85 -0.69
N ASN A 51 21.32 -13.19 -0.10
CA ASN A 51 21.38 -12.67 1.26
C ASN A 51 20.48 -13.44 2.25
N GLY A 52 19.73 -14.44 1.78
CA GLY A 52 18.72 -15.16 2.57
C GLY A 52 18.99 -16.65 2.66
N ILE A 53 18.52 -17.26 3.75
CA ILE A 53 18.46 -18.72 3.93
C ILE A 53 17.01 -19.16 4.15
N PRO A 54 16.61 -20.36 3.69
CA PRO A 54 17.42 -21.33 2.93
C PRO A 54 17.53 -20.95 1.44
N THR A 55 18.70 -21.23 0.84
CA THR A 55 18.98 -21.05 -0.59
C THR A 55 19.61 -22.33 -1.12
N ALA A 56 19.19 -22.75 -2.32
CA ALA A 56 19.67 -23.92 -3.02
C ALA A 56 20.21 -23.54 -4.40
N PHE A 57 21.17 -24.33 -4.87
CA PHE A 57 21.79 -24.21 -6.18
C PHE A 57 21.63 -25.55 -6.90
N ILE A 58 21.18 -25.52 -8.15
CA ILE A 58 21.22 -26.69 -9.03
C ILE A 58 22.48 -26.56 -9.89
N VAL A 59 23.35 -27.55 -9.81
CA VAL A 59 24.53 -27.67 -10.67
C VAL A 59 24.24 -28.67 -11.76
N GLY A 60 24.35 -28.22 -13.01
CA GLY A 60 24.08 -29.00 -14.21
C GLY A 60 25.14 -30.06 -14.49
N LYS A 61 24.85 -30.92 -15.48
CA LYS A 61 25.72 -32.03 -15.89
C LYS A 61 27.08 -31.56 -16.41
N ASP A 62 27.17 -30.32 -16.88
CA ASP A 62 28.38 -29.68 -17.38
C ASP A 62 29.15 -28.89 -16.30
N GLY A 63 28.68 -28.93 -15.04
CA GLY A 63 29.33 -28.31 -13.88
C GLY A 63 29.00 -26.83 -13.68
N TYR A 64 28.09 -26.24 -14.45
CA TYR A 64 27.64 -24.86 -14.26
C TYR A 64 26.38 -24.80 -13.39
N VAL A 65 26.17 -23.65 -12.75
CA VAL A 65 24.93 -23.38 -12.01
C VAL A 65 23.80 -23.13 -13.01
N GLU A 66 22.75 -23.92 -12.90
CA GLU A 66 21.56 -23.84 -13.75
C GLU A 66 20.46 -22.99 -13.12
N TRP A 67 20.36 -23.03 -11.80
CA TRP A 67 19.30 -22.35 -11.05
C TRP A 67 19.75 -22.04 -9.62
N ILE A 68 19.24 -20.93 -9.08
CA ILE A 68 19.48 -20.47 -7.72
C ILE A 68 18.14 -20.00 -7.14
N GLY A 69 17.75 -20.50 -5.97
CA GLY A 69 16.51 -20.07 -5.35
C GLY A 69 16.16 -20.78 -4.04
N HIS A 70 14.91 -20.65 -3.63
CA HIS A 70 14.41 -21.26 -2.40
C HIS A 70 14.12 -22.75 -2.63
N PRO A 71 14.57 -23.68 -1.77
CA PRO A 71 14.45 -25.13 -2.01
C PRO A 71 13.03 -25.63 -2.26
N MET A 72 12.00 -24.95 -1.72
CA MET A 72 10.59 -25.31 -2.00
C MET A 72 10.13 -25.04 -3.43
N SER A 73 10.89 -24.30 -4.23
CA SER A 73 10.60 -24.01 -5.64
C SER A 73 11.59 -24.72 -6.58
N MET A 74 12.29 -25.73 -6.08
CA MET A 74 13.38 -26.41 -6.78
C MET A 74 12.89 -27.55 -7.68
N ASP A 75 11.75 -28.18 -7.37
CA ASP A 75 11.31 -29.42 -8.03
C ASP A 75 11.19 -29.27 -9.55
N GLU A 76 10.51 -28.23 -10.03
CA GLU A 76 10.33 -27.96 -11.46
C GLU A 76 11.67 -27.67 -12.19
N PRO A 77 12.52 -26.72 -11.73
CA PRO A 77 13.86 -26.52 -12.30
C PRO A 77 14.72 -27.79 -12.30
N LEU A 78 14.68 -28.57 -11.21
CA LEU A 78 15.48 -29.79 -11.09
C LEU A 78 15.04 -30.84 -12.12
N GLU A 79 13.73 -31.05 -12.26
CA GLU A 79 13.18 -31.98 -13.26
C GLU A 79 13.58 -31.57 -14.68
N ALA A 80 13.45 -30.29 -15.02
CA ALA A 80 13.83 -29.76 -16.33
C ALA A 80 15.33 -29.95 -16.63
N VAL A 81 16.21 -29.71 -15.63
CA VAL A 81 17.66 -29.93 -15.78
C VAL A 81 17.98 -31.41 -15.97
N VAL A 82 17.30 -32.31 -15.23
CA VAL A 82 17.52 -33.76 -15.36
C VAL A 82 17.08 -34.27 -16.73
N ASN A 83 15.95 -33.78 -17.24
CA ASN A 83 15.35 -34.18 -18.52
C ASN A 83 15.92 -33.47 -19.75
N ASP A 84 16.95 -32.61 -19.59
CA ASP A 84 17.56 -31.82 -20.67
C ASP A 84 16.58 -30.84 -21.35
N GLU A 85 15.60 -30.35 -20.60
CA GLU A 85 14.58 -29.36 -21.02
C GLU A 85 14.87 -27.93 -20.48
N TRP A 86 15.91 -27.79 -19.66
CA TRP A 86 16.30 -26.50 -19.06
C TRP A 86 17.08 -25.61 -20.05
N ASP A 87 16.65 -24.35 -20.17
CA ASP A 87 17.41 -23.30 -20.88
C ASP A 87 17.98 -22.28 -19.89
N ARG A 88 19.31 -22.30 -19.74
CA ARG A 88 20.05 -21.42 -18.83
C ARG A 88 19.93 -19.94 -19.20
N GLY A 89 19.74 -19.61 -20.48
CA GLY A 89 19.67 -18.21 -20.95
C GLY A 89 18.50 -17.45 -20.32
N PRO A 90 17.25 -17.85 -20.63
CA PRO A 90 16.05 -17.26 -20.04
C PRO A 90 16.03 -17.35 -18.50
N ALA A 91 16.47 -18.47 -17.93
CA ALA A 91 16.51 -18.64 -16.48
C ALA A 91 17.44 -17.62 -15.80
N LYS A 92 18.59 -17.34 -16.41
CA LYS A 92 19.52 -16.31 -15.93
C LYS A 92 18.89 -14.92 -16.02
N GLU A 93 18.24 -14.59 -17.13
CA GLU A 93 17.57 -13.29 -17.31
C GLU A 93 16.45 -13.09 -16.28
N GLU A 94 15.64 -14.13 -16.03
CA GLU A 94 14.61 -14.11 -14.99
C GLU A 94 15.20 -13.89 -13.59
N PHE A 95 16.27 -14.62 -13.27
CA PHE A 95 16.96 -14.49 -11.99
C PHE A 95 17.53 -13.09 -11.78
N GLU A 96 18.24 -12.54 -12.77
CA GLU A 96 18.78 -11.18 -12.70
C GLU A 96 17.67 -10.12 -12.58
N ARG A 97 16.56 -10.29 -13.31
CA ARG A 97 15.40 -9.40 -13.18
C ARG A 97 14.81 -9.46 -11.77
N LYS A 98 14.63 -10.66 -11.21
CA LYS A 98 14.11 -10.84 -9.85
C LYS A 98 15.01 -10.17 -8.81
N GLN A 99 16.33 -10.30 -8.93
CA GLN A 99 17.26 -9.62 -8.04
C GLN A 99 17.14 -8.09 -8.11
N LYS A 100 17.02 -7.53 -9.32
CA LYS A 100 16.83 -6.09 -9.52
C LYS A 100 15.52 -5.62 -8.89
N VAL A 101 14.43 -6.37 -9.08
CA VAL A 101 13.12 -6.09 -8.48
C VAL A 101 13.21 -6.10 -6.96
N ASP A 102 13.82 -7.14 -6.37
CA ASP A 102 13.93 -7.28 -4.91
C ASP A 102 14.78 -6.16 -4.29
N LEU A 103 15.89 -5.79 -4.94
CA LEU A 103 16.75 -4.70 -4.50
C LEU A 103 16.02 -3.34 -4.60
N ALA A 104 15.46 -3.03 -5.77
CA ALA A 104 14.74 -1.78 -6.00
C ALA A 104 13.57 -1.64 -5.01
N LEU A 105 12.80 -2.70 -4.79
CA LEU A 105 11.70 -2.71 -3.83
C LEU A 105 12.21 -2.39 -2.42
N ARG A 106 13.31 -3.02 -1.99
CA ARG A 106 13.89 -2.77 -0.67
C ARG A 106 14.31 -1.31 -0.50
N GLU A 107 14.97 -0.74 -1.50
CA GLU A 107 15.46 0.64 -1.47
C GLU A 107 14.30 1.65 -1.47
N ILE A 108 13.30 1.44 -2.32
CA ILE A 108 12.07 2.27 -2.38
C ILE A 108 11.36 2.22 -1.01
N LEU A 109 11.13 1.03 -0.47
CA LEU A 109 10.44 0.89 0.82
C LEU A 109 11.23 1.51 1.98
N LEU A 110 12.56 1.44 1.96
CA LEU A 110 13.38 2.09 2.97
C LEU A 110 13.26 3.62 2.87
N ALA A 111 13.45 4.18 1.67
CA ALA A 111 13.36 5.61 1.44
C ALA A 111 11.98 6.16 1.80
N TYR A 112 10.92 5.44 1.44
CA TYR A 112 9.55 5.83 1.76
C TYR A 112 9.29 5.83 3.26
N ARG A 113 9.68 4.76 3.98
CA ARG A 113 9.50 4.66 5.44
C ARG A 113 10.27 5.74 6.21
N THR A 114 11.43 6.14 5.71
CA THR A 114 12.23 7.21 6.33
C THR A 114 11.86 8.60 5.81
N LYS A 115 10.75 8.72 5.05
CA LYS A 115 10.21 9.98 4.51
C LYS A 115 11.21 10.76 3.64
N HIS A 116 12.12 10.06 2.97
CA HIS A 116 12.98 10.66 1.96
C HIS A 116 12.24 10.74 0.62
N HIS A 117 11.30 11.67 0.52
CA HIS A 117 10.37 11.77 -0.60
C HIS A 117 11.07 11.92 -1.96
N GLU A 118 12.07 12.80 -2.07
CA GLU A 118 12.88 12.96 -3.29
C GLU A 118 13.61 11.69 -3.73
N THR A 119 14.23 11.00 -2.77
CA THR A 119 14.90 9.72 -3.04
C THR A 119 13.90 8.65 -3.45
N THR A 120 12.73 8.64 -2.82
CA THR A 120 11.65 7.69 -3.12
C THR A 120 11.13 7.90 -4.55
N LEU A 121 10.86 9.16 -4.92
CA LEU A 121 10.42 9.54 -6.26
C LEU A 121 11.42 9.09 -7.32
N ARG A 122 12.69 9.45 -7.13
CA ARG A 122 13.75 9.06 -8.07
C ARG A 122 13.82 7.54 -8.27
N LEU A 123 13.79 6.77 -7.17
CA LEU A 123 13.84 5.31 -7.24
C LEU A 123 12.60 4.71 -7.92
N LEU A 124 11.42 5.26 -7.68
CA LEU A 124 10.18 4.83 -8.36
C LEU A 124 10.29 5.06 -9.88
N GLN A 125 10.76 6.23 -10.31
CA GLN A 125 10.91 6.55 -11.73
C GLN A 125 12.00 5.71 -12.40
N GLU A 126 13.16 5.55 -11.75
CA GLU A 126 14.29 4.78 -12.28
C GLU A 126 13.96 3.29 -12.47
N HIS A 127 13.03 2.76 -11.67
CA HIS A 127 12.70 1.33 -11.63
C HIS A 127 11.28 1.00 -12.09
N ALA A 128 10.53 1.96 -12.63
CA ALA A 128 9.12 1.80 -13.00
C ALA A 128 8.88 0.55 -13.88
N ASP A 129 9.68 0.40 -14.94
CA ASP A 129 9.58 -0.71 -15.89
C ASP A 129 9.89 -2.08 -15.26
N LEU A 130 10.69 -2.14 -14.19
CA LEU A 130 11.02 -3.40 -13.53
C LEU A 130 9.82 -4.04 -12.85
N PHE A 131 8.84 -3.22 -12.46
CA PHE A 131 7.69 -3.67 -11.68
C PHE A 131 6.45 -3.98 -12.51
N GLN A 132 6.43 -3.63 -13.80
CA GLN A 132 5.32 -3.94 -14.71
C GLN A 132 5.06 -5.45 -14.75
N GLY A 133 3.80 -5.85 -14.56
CA GLY A 133 3.37 -7.25 -14.53
C GLY A 133 3.81 -8.02 -13.29
N THR A 134 4.45 -7.37 -12.31
CA THR A 134 4.81 -8.02 -11.05
C THR A 134 3.70 -7.86 -10.02
N ARG A 135 3.67 -8.75 -9.01
CA ARG A 135 2.75 -8.64 -7.86
C ARG A 135 2.89 -7.33 -7.07
N TYR A 136 3.97 -6.57 -7.27
CA TYR A 136 4.27 -5.35 -6.53
C TYR A 136 3.75 -4.09 -7.21
N GLU A 137 3.34 -4.16 -8.47
CA GLU A 137 2.97 -3.00 -9.28
C GLU A 137 1.91 -2.13 -8.58
N THR A 138 0.78 -2.72 -8.19
CA THR A 138 -0.31 -2.02 -7.48
C THR A 138 0.13 -1.45 -6.14
N ALA A 139 0.97 -2.17 -5.40
CA ALA A 139 1.47 -1.72 -4.10
C ALA A 139 2.40 -0.50 -4.25
N LEU A 140 3.21 -0.47 -5.30
CA LEU A 140 4.08 0.67 -5.60
C LEU A 140 3.31 1.88 -6.09
N LYS A 141 2.24 1.72 -6.88
CA LYS A 141 1.34 2.84 -7.23
C LYS A 141 0.74 3.51 -5.98
N SER A 142 0.45 2.72 -4.94
CA SER A 142 -0.02 3.26 -3.64
C SER A 142 1.05 4.06 -2.88
N ILE A 143 2.33 3.86 -3.19
CA ILE A 143 3.46 4.65 -2.65
C ILE A 143 3.74 5.87 -3.55
N TRP A 144 3.60 5.68 -4.87
CA TRP A 144 3.92 6.69 -5.86
C TRP A 144 3.03 7.92 -5.72
N PHE A 145 1.72 7.73 -5.56
CA PHE A 145 0.77 8.84 -5.44
C PHE A 145 1.11 9.82 -4.30
N PRO A 146 1.16 9.40 -3.01
CA PRO A 146 1.49 10.33 -1.93
C PRO A 146 2.92 10.88 -2.04
N THR A 147 3.84 10.14 -2.67
CA THR A 147 5.19 10.65 -2.96
C THR A 147 5.16 11.78 -3.98
N ALA A 148 4.35 11.66 -5.04
CA ALA A 148 4.17 12.71 -6.05
C ALA A 148 3.55 13.97 -5.44
N LEU A 149 2.54 13.82 -4.56
CA LEU A 149 1.96 14.96 -3.83
C LEU A 149 3.01 15.64 -2.93
N ALA A 150 3.75 14.86 -2.14
CA ALA A 150 4.77 15.39 -1.21
C ALA A 150 5.96 16.06 -1.92
N THR A 151 6.24 15.68 -3.16
CA THR A 151 7.30 16.27 -4.02
C THR A 151 6.75 17.24 -5.06
N GLN A 152 5.45 17.56 -5.00
CA GLN A 152 4.79 18.54 -5.86
C GLN A 152 4.96 18.26 -7.36
N GLN A 153 4.92 16.98 -7.75
CA GLN A 153 5.14 16.55 -9.14
C GLN A 153 3.84 16.56 -9.93
N ASN A 154 3.55 17.67 -10.60
CA ASN A 154 2.27 17.90 -11.27
C ASN A 154 1.90 16.83 -12.31
N GLU A 155 2.81 16.57 -13.26
CA GLU A 155 2.55 15.62 -14.36
C GLU A 155 2.26 14.21 -13.84
N ILE A 156 3.05 13.76 -12.87
CA ILE A 156 2.91 12.43 -12.26
C ILE A 156 1.64 12.34 -11.42
N ALA A 157 1.33 13.37 -10.65
CA ALA A 157 0.12 13.40 -9.84
C ALA A 157 -1.14 13.38 -10.72
N LEU A 158 -1.16 14.14 -11.82
CA LEU A 158 -2.26 14.14 -12.78
C LEU A 158 -2.46 12.77 -13.43
N GLU A 159 -1.40 12.14 -13.93
CA GLU A 159 -1.48 10.81 -14.53
C GLU A 159 -2.06 9.78 -13.54
N LEU A 160 -1.60 9.80 -12.28
CA LEU A 160 -2.11 8.91 -11.25
C LEU A 160 -3.54 9.22 -10.81
N ILE A 161 -3.97 10.48 -10.86
CA ILE A 161 -5.36 10.88 -10.60
C ILE A 161 -6.27 10.38 -11.72
N GLU A 162 -5.88 10.57 -12.97
CA GLU A 162 -6.63 10.08 -14.14
C GLU A 162 -6.79 8.56 -14.10
N GLU A 163 -5.72 7.81 -13.81
CA GLU A 163 -5.80 6.35 -13.66
C GLU A 163 -6.79 5.93 -12.55
N LYS A 164 -6.79 6.64 -11.42
CA LYS A 164 -7.71 6.37 -10.30
C LYS A 164 -9.17 6.63 -10.68
N ILE A 165 -9.42 7.71 -11.42
CA ILE A 165 -10.74 8.08 -11.93
C ILE A 165 -11.23 7.02 -12.92
N GLU A 166 -10.41 6.63 -13.89
CA GLU A 166 -10.77 5.61 -14.88
C GLU A 166 -11.07 4.25 -14.24
N SER A 167 -10.35 3.91 -13.17
CA SER A 167 -10.52 2.63 -12.48
C SER A 167 -11.81 2.55 -11.67
N ASN A 168 -12.23 3.65 -11.02
CA ASN A 168 -13.40 3.68 -10.14
C ASN A 168 -14.17 5.02 -10.24
N PRO A 169 -14.80 5.32 -11.40
CA PRO A 169 -15.35 6.65 -11.68
C PRO A 169 -16.51 7.06 -10.76
N ASP A 170 -17.27 6.10 -10.24
CA ASP A 170 -18.45 6.33 -9.40
C ASP A 170 -18.23 5.98 -7.91
N ASP A 171 -17.02 5.56 -7.52
CA ASP A 171 -16.70 5.22 -6.13
C ASP A 171 -16.37 6.49 -5.34
N VAL A 172 -17.42 7.16 -4.84
CA VAL A 172 -17.30 8.40 -4.07
C VAL A 172 -16.38 8.23 -2.86
N VAL A 173 -16.43 7.07 -2.18
CA VAL A 173 -15.61 6.83 -0.99
C VAL A 173 -14.12 6.77 -1.35
N ALA A 174 -13.79 6.05 -2.43
CA ALA A 174 -12.41 5.99 -2.92
C ALA A 174 -11.93 7.35 -3.42
N ILE A 175 -12.75 8.07 -4.20
CA ILE A 175 -12.44 9.40 -4.73
C ILE A 175 -12.22 10.40 -3.60
N ASN A 176 -13.13 10.45 -2.63
CA ASN A 176 -13.02 11.31 -1.47
C ASN A 176 -11.70 11.11 -0.71
N ARG A 177 -11.26 9.85 -0.53
CA ARG A 177 -10.03 9.56 0.22
C ARG A 177 -8.80 10.22 -0.39
N TRP A 178 -8.59 10.07 -1.69
CA TRP A 178 -7.42 10.67 -2.33
C TRP A 178 -7.63 12.15 -2.67
N ALA A 179 -8.87 12.61 -2.82
CA ALA A 179 -9.18 14.04 -2.98
C ALA A 179 -8.78 14.83 -1.72
N TRP A 180 -8.97 14.26 -0.53
CA TRP A 180 -8.49 14.85 0.73
C TRP A 180 -6.95 14.93 0.77
N GLU A 181 -6.24 13.89 0.33
CA GLU A 181 -4.77 13.91 0.23
C GLU A 181 -4.28 15.04 -0.71
N VAL A 182 -4.99 15.26 -1.82
CA VAL A 182 -4.71 16.38 -2.74
C VAL A 182 -4.99 17.72 -2.09
N TYR A 183 -6.12 17.86 -1.39
CA TYR A 183 -6.46 19.08 -0.65
C TYR A 183 -5.34 19.46 0.33
N GLU A 184 -4.92 18.53 1.20
CA GLU A 184 -3.86 18.78 2.19
C GLU A 184 -2.53 19.18 1.54
N ALA A 185 -2.20 18.54 0.41
CA ALA A 185 -0.98 18.86 -0.34
C ALA A 185 -1.02 20.29 -0.93
N ILE A 186 -2.16 20.69 -1.50
CA ILE A 186 -2.34 22.03 -2.08
C ILE A 186 -2.38 23.10 -0.99
N GLU A 187 -3.14 22.87 0.08
CA GLU A 187 -3.22 23.76 1.24
C GLU A 187 -1.83 24.03 1.85
N SER A 188 -0.94 23.03 1.83
CA SER A 188 0.44 23.13 2.31
C SER A 188 1.37 23.99 1.43
N GLY A 189 0.85 24.62 0.36
CA GLY A 189 1.59 25.53 -0.51
C GLY A 189 2.17 24.85 -1.75
N TRP A 190 1.38 24.00 -2.42
CA TRP A 190 1.75 23.45 -3.72
C TRP A 190 1.56 24.50 -4.81
N ASP A 191 2.66 24.90 -5.46
CA ASP A 191 2.62 25.84 -6.58
C ASP A 191 2.10 25.19 -7.89
N ASN A 192 1.38 25.97 -8.70
CA ASN A 192 0.85 25.56 -10.02
C ASN A 192 -0.06 24.32 -9.99
N SER A 193 -0.83 24.12 -8.92
CA SER A 193 -1.72 22.97 -8.74
C SER A 193 -3.13 23.17 -9.31
N ASP A 194 -3.38 24.22 -10.10
CA ASP A 194 -4.72 24.58 -10.58
C ASP A 194 -5.40 23.45 -11.37
N GLU A 195 -4.65 22.76 -12.23
CA GLU A 195 -5.16 21.63 -13.02
C GLU A 195 -5.49 20.43 -12.13
N ILE A 196 -4.62 20.10 -11.17
CA ILE A 196 -4.85 19.02 -10.20
C ILE A 196 -6.08 19.30 -9.35
N LEU A 197 -6.22 20.53 -8.87
CA LEU A 197 -7.37 20.99 -8.10
C LEU A 197 -8.65 20.83 -8.90
N MET A 198 -8.66 21.33 -10.13
CA MET A 198 -9.81 21.25 -11.03
C MET A 198 -10.18 19.80 -11.35
N THR A 199 -9.23 18.96 -11.73
CA THR A 199 -9.46 17.55 -12.08
C THR A 199 -10.00 16.76 -10.87
N THR A 200 -9.41 16.97 -9.70
CA THR A 200 -9.84 16.33 -8.44
C THR A 200 -11.25 16.75 -8.06
N THR A 201 -11.54 18.06 -8.12
CA THR A 201 -12.87 18.61 -7.81
C THR A 201 -13.93 18.06 -8.76
N ASN A 202 -13.65 18.09 -10.06
CA ASN A 202 -14.58 17.60 -11.09
C ASN A 202 -14.85 16.10 -10.94
N ALA A 203 -13.83 15.30 -10.60
CA ALA A 203 -13.99 13.88 -10.38
C ALA A 203 -14.94 13.59 -9.20
N LEU A 204 -14.74 14.26 -8.07
CA LEU A 204 -15.58 14.06 -6.89
C LEU A 204 -17.01 14.58 -7.12
N GLU A 205 -17.17 15.75 -7.75
CA GLU A 205 -18.51 16.26 -8.13
C GLU A 205 -19.23 15.33 -9.11
N SER A 206 -18.50 14.74 -10.08
CA SER A 206 -19.08 13.81 -11.05
C SER A 206 -19.54 12.51 -10.40
N ALA A 207 -18.71 11.93 -9.52
CA ALA A 207 -19.07 10.73 -8.77
C ALA A 207 -20.28 10.96 -7.86
N LEU A 208 -20.32 12.11 -7.17
CA LEU A 208 -21.46 12.50 -6.33
C LEU A 208 -22.76 12.70 -7.13
N ALA A 209 -22.68 13.08 -8.40
CA ALA A 209 -23.81 13.31 -9.27
C ALA A 209 -24.27 12.05 -10.04
N SER A 210 -23.62 10.89 -9.85
CA SER A 210 -23.97 9.67 -10.60
C SER A 210 -25.18 8.96 -10.02
N GLU A 211 -25.94 8.28 -10.89
CA GLU A 211 -27.17 7.55 -10.53
C GLU A 211 -26.94 6.50 -9.42
N GLU A 212 -25.74 5.92 -9.37
CA GLU A 212 -25.33 4.93 -8.35
C GLU A 212 -25.29 5.52 -6.93
N ASN A 213 -25.09 6.84 -6.82
CA ASN A 213 -24.89 7.54 -5.55
C ASN A 213 -26.11 8.39 -5.11
N GLU A 214 -27.14 8.50 -5.94
CA GLU A 214 -28.33 9.35 -5.66
C GLU A 214 -29.03 9.03 -4.33
N SER A 215 -28.98 7.75 -3.92
CA SER A 215 -29.67 7.27 -2.72
C SER A 215 -28.77 7.14 -1.48
N ASP A 216 -27.49 7.48 -1.59
CA ASP A 216 -26.56 7.36 -0.46
C ASP A 216 -26.62 8.62 0.43
N GLU A 217 -27.24 8.46 1.60
CA GLU A 217 -27.40 9.52 2.59
C GLU A 217 -26.11 9.81 3.38
N ALA A 218 -25.07 8.96 3.26
CA ALA A 218 -23.85 9.05 4.06
C ALA A 218 -22.66 9.69 3.31
N LEU A 219 -22.91 10.44 2.23
CA LEU A 219 -21.87 11.09 1.41
C LEU A 219 -21.39 12.45 1.95
N TRP A 220 -21.77 12.82 3.18
CA TRP A 220 -21.35 14.08 3.81
C TRP A 220 -19.83 14.31 3.83
N PRO A 221 -18.93 13.30 3.98
CA PRO A 221 -17.49 13.56 3.95
C PRO A 221 -17.01 14.02 2.57
N ALA A 222 -17.65 13.55 1.50
CA ALA A 222 -17.38 13.98 0.15
C ALA A 222 -17.87 15.41 -0.11
N TYR A 223 -19.04 15.77 0.42
CA TYR A 223 -19.53 17.16 0.37
C TYR A 223 -18.59 18.14 1.08
N ASP A 224 -18.08 17.76 2.26
CA ASP A 224 -17.09 18.54 3.01
C ASP A 224 -15.79 18.68 2.23
N THR A 225 -15.29 17.60 1.62
CA THR A 225 -14.08 17.64 0.79
C THR A 225 -14.26 18.54 -0.44
N VAL A 226 -15.40 18.49 -1.13
CA VAL A 226 -15.68 19.42 -2.24
C VAL A 226 -15.68 20.87 -1.75
N ALA A 227 -16.26 21.16 -0.57
CA ALA A 227 -16.24 22.51 -0.02
C ALA A 227 -14.82 23.05 0.18
N HIS A 228 -13.93 22.23 0.73
CA HIS A 228 -12.52 22.55 0.93
C HIS A 228 -11.78 22.78 -0.41
N LEU A 229 -12.00 21.92 -1.41
CA LEU A 229 -11.43 22.09 -2.75
C LEU A 229 -11.93 23.38 -3.44
N LYS A 230 -13.23 23.70 -3.33
CA LYS A 230 -13.79 24.95 -3.87
C LYS A 230 -13.23 26.18 -3.16
N ALA A 231 -12.98 26.10 -1.86
CA ALA A 231 -12.33 27.17 -1.11
C ALA A 231 -10.89 27.42 -1.60
N LEU A 232 -10.10 26.37 -1.85
CA LEU A 232 -8.78 26.48 -2.48
C LEU A 232 -8.86 27.11 -3.88
N ALA A 233 -9.92 26.79 -4.64
CA ALA A 233 -10.19 27.37 -5.96
C ALA A 233 -10.69 28.84 -5.88
N LYS A 234 -10.80 29.40 -4.68
CA LYS A 234 -11.31 30.75 -4.38
C LYS A 234 -12.78 30.94 -4.77
N ASP A 235 -13.52 29.85 -4.95
CA ASP A 235 -14.98 29.86 -5.16
C ASP A 235 -15.69 29.72 -3.82
N LYS A 236 -15.68 30.84 -3.08
CA LYS A 236 -16.20 30.90 -1.71
C LYS A 236 -17.70 30.62 -1.62
N ASP A 237 -18.46 31.05 -2.61
CA ASP A 237 -19.92 30.86 -2.62
C ASP A 237 -20.26 29.38 -2.80
N ALA A 238 -19.61 28.69 -3.74
CA ALA A 238 -19.77 27.25 -3.91
C ALA A 238 -19.28 26.46 -2.68
N ALA A 239 -18.16 26.86 -2.07
CA ALA A 239 -17.64 26.22 -0.87
C ALA A 239 -18.68 26.25 0.28
N ILE A 240 -19.33 27.41 0.50
CA ILE A 240 -20.38 27.56 1.51
C ILE A 240 -21.60 26.69 1.20
N GLU A 241 -22.01 26.59 -0.07
CA GLU A 241 -23.13 25.75 -0.49
C GLU A 241 -22.86 24.26 -0.20
N TRP A 242 -21.71 23.75 -0.63
CA TRP A 242 -21.32 22.36 -0.39
C TRP A 242 -21.15 22.06 1.10
N GLN A 243 -20.59 22.99 1.88
CA GLN A 243 -20.44 22.80 3.32
C GLN A 243 -21.78 22.72 4.05
N ARG A 244 -22.76 23.53 3.63
CA ARG A 244 -24.12 23.44 4.17
C ARG A 244 -24.76 22.10 3.85
N ARG A 245 -24.56 21.58 2.63
CA ARG A 245 -25.03 20.24 2.25
C ARG A 245 -24.38 19.16 3.11
N ALA A 246 -23.08 19.26 3.40
CA ALA A 246 -22.39 18.35 4.32
C ALA A 246 -23.03 18.36 5.72
N ILE A 247 -23.31 19.54 6.28
CA ILE A 247 -23.94 19.69 7.61
C ILE A 247 -25.36 19.10 7.64
N GLU A 248 -26.11 19.24 6.55
CA GLU A 248 -27.48 18.74 6.45
C GLU A 248 -27.55 17.21 6.51
N THR A 249 -26.63 16.52 5.84
CA THR A 249 -26.61 15.05 5.73
C THR A 249 -25.71 14.37 6.76
N ALA A 250 -24.84 15.11 7.46
CA ALA A 250 -23.97 14.57 8.48
C ALA A 250 -24.73 14.07 9.73
N PRO A 251 -24.21 13.04 10.42
CA PRO A 251 -24.69 12.66 11.75
C PRO A 251 -24.39 13.77 12.77
N ASP A 252 -25.20 13.85 13.83
CA ASP A 252 -25.12 14.96 14.81
C ASP A 252 -23.72 15.15 15.43
N GLY A 253 -22.96 14.06 15.62
CA GLY A 253 -21.61 14.11 16.16
C GLY A 253 -20.58 14.85 15.29
N GLU A 254 -20.84 14.98 13.99
CA GLU A 254 -19.91 15.62 13.03
C GLU A 254 -20.31 17.06 12.70
N LYS A 255 -21.56 17.45 12.95
CA LYS A 255 -22.09 18.77 12.58
C LYS A 255 -21.33 19.93 13.20
N ASP A 256 -20.81 19.77 14.42
CA ASP A 256 -20.10 20.86 15.11
C ASP A 256 -18.76 21.18 14.44
N ASN A 257 -18.03 20.15 13.98
CA ASN A 257 -16.79 20.32 13.20
C ASN A 257 -17.09 21.00 11.86
N LEU A 258 -18.10 20.51 11.13
CA LEU A 258 -18.49 21.06 9.84
C LEU A 258 -18.96 22.52 9.94
N LYS A 259 -19.70 22.87 11.00
CA LYS A 259 -20.11 24.25 11.30
C LYS A 259 -18.94 25.14 11.67
N ALA A 260 -17.89 24.61 12.30
CA ALA A 260 -16.68 25.37 12.60
C ALA A 260 -16.00 25.82 11.30
N TYR A 261 -15.83 24.91 10.35
CA TYR A 261 -15.30 25.27 9.03
C TYR A 261 -16.23 26.22 8.27
N LEU A 262 -17.56 26.04 8.34
CA LEU A 262 -18.51 26.98 7.75
C LEU A 262 -18.35 28.41 8.30
N ARG A 263 -18.10 28.57 9.62
CA ARG A 263 -17.83 29.87 10.25
C ARG A 263 -16.53 30.49 9.75
N GLU A 264 -15.49 29.69 9.55
CA GLU A 264 -14.24 30.13 8.93
C GLU A 264 -14.49 30.66 7.51
N LEU A 265 -15.26 29.91 6.71
CA LEU A 265 -15.68 30.36 5.39
C LEU A 265 -16.48 31.66 5.48
N THR A 266 -17.50 31.79 6.31
CA THR A 266 -18.35 33.00 6.34
C THR A 266 -17.67 34.21 6.98
N GLY A 267 -16.67 33.99 7.85
CA GLY A 267 -16.06 35.03 8.68
C GLY A 267 -16.93 35.42 9.88
N GLU A 268 -17.91 34.59 10.25
CA GLU A 268 -18.73 34.78 11.44
C GLU A 268 -17.92 34.35 12.68
N ALA A 269 -17.77 35.26 13.65
CA ALA A 269 -17.08 34.97 14.91
C ALA A 269 -17.83 33.88 15.70
N SER A 270 -17.09 33.06 16.45
CA SER A 270 -17.73 32.04 17.30
C SER A 270 -18.49 32.70 18.45
N ASP A 271 -19.73 32.28 18.70
CA ASP A 271 -20.53 32.66 19.88
C ASP A 271 -19.81 32.37 21.23
N ALA A 272 -18.70 31.62 21.22
CA ALA A 272 -17.86 31.37 22.38
C ALA A 272 -17.08 32.61 22.90
N ASP A 273 -16.84 33.62 22.06
CA ASP A 273 -16.22 34.88 22.49
C ASP A 273 -17.23 35.85 23.12
N ASP A 274 -18.53 35.68 22.84
CA ASP A 274 -19.59 36.50 23.42
C ASP A 274 -19.99 36.01 24.83
N GLU A 275 -19.86 34.70 25.14
CA GLU A 275 -20.08 34.20 26.51
C GLU A 275 -18.94 34.60 27.49
N LEU A 276 -17.70 34.75 27.01
CA LEU A 276 -16.59 35.24 27.85
C LEU A 276 -16.68 36.75 28.11
N ASN A 277 -17.16 37.54 27.14
CA ASN A 277 -17.35 38.99 27.34
C ASN A 277 -18.64 39.31 28.12
N ALA A 278 -19.69 38.50 28.03
CA ALA A 278 -20.91 38.68 28.83
C ALA A 278 -20.70 38.32 30.31
N ALA A 279 -19.80 37.39 30.63
CA ALA A 279 -19.48 37.02 32.01
C ALA A 279 -18.59 38.06 32.75
N ASP A 280 -17.80 38.84 32.01
CA ASP A 280 -16.95 39.90 32.58
C ASP A 280 -17.71 41.23 32.79
N GLU A 281 -18.86 41.44 32.13
CA GLU A 281 -19.73 42.62 32.39
C GLU A 281 -20.70 42.41 33.57
N GLU A 282 -21.18 41.19 33.84
CA GLU A 282 -22.08 40.93 34.99
C GLU A 282 -21.36 40.79 36.35
N THR A 283 -20.02 40.72 36.38
CA THR A 283 -19.25 40.55 37.63
C THR A 283 -18.64 41.83 38.20
N ASN A 284 -18.87 43.00 37.57
CA ASN A 284 -18.38 44.31 38.04
C ASN A 284 -19.46 45.26 38.57
N GLU A 285 -20.72 44.82 38.69
CA GLU A 285 -21.79 45.55 39.39
C GLU A 285 -22.28 44.77 40.62
N ASP A 286 -21.46 44.72 41.69
CA ASP A 286 -21.93 44.57 43.09
C ASP A 286 -20.86 45.02 44.11
#